data_AF-A0A1F6P120-F1
#
_entry.id   AF-A0A1F6P120-F1
#
_cell.length_a   1.000
_cell.length_b   1.000
_cell.length_c   1.000
_cell.angle_alpha   90.00
_cell.angle_beta   90.00
_cell.angle_gamma   90.00
#
_symmetry.space_group_name_H-M   'P 1'
#
loop_
_entity.id
_entity.type
_entity.pdbx_description
1 polymer ?
#
loop_
_entity_poly.entity_id
_entity_poly.type
_entity_poly.pdbx_seq_one_letter_code
_entity_poly.pdbx_strand_id
1 'polypeptide(L)'
;MKIKKILFFTLLAGLVFLPMIAFAQTKPNIGLGDDGLVKDAVKEAGYNSNTTETTFASTLGAVVKILMNFSGVIFMSLMVYAGFLWMTARGEEAKVDKAQSIIKASIIGLVIVVSAYSITFFIVPRLLTETAPKEAALE
;
A
#
# COMPACT_ATOMS: atom_id res chain seq x y z
N MET A 1 18.36 28.60 9.31
CA MET A 1 17.14 28.13 10.03
C MET A 1 16.22 27.20 9.22
N LYS A 2 16.17 27.29 7.88
CA LYS A 2 15.27 26.45 7.03
C LYS A 2 15.66 24.97 6.93
N ILE A 3 16.97 24.68 6.87
CA ILE A 3 17.50 23.31 6.82
C ILE A 3 17.30 22.54 8.13
N LYS A 4 17.42 23.20 9.30
CA LYS A 4 17.08 22.58 10.60
C LYS A 4 15.60 22.19 10.69
N LYS A 5 14.68 22.97 10.09
CA LYS A 5 13.25 22.63 10.03
C LYS A 5 12.97 21.48 9.07
N ILE A 6 13.64 21.44 7.90
CA ILE A 6 13.54 20.32 6.96
C ILE A 6 14.06 19.03 7.61
N LEU A 7 15.24 19.07 8.24
CA LEU A 7 15.83 17.92 8.94
C LEU A 7 14.97 17.46 10.11
N PHE A 8 14.41 18.39 10.87
CA PHE A 8 13.50 18.07 11.97
C PHE A 8 12.20 17.43 11.47
N PHE A 9 11.67 17.86 10.32
CA PHE A 9 10.47 17.27 9.73
C PHE A 9 10.74 15.87 9.15
N THR A 10 11.90 15.68 8.51
CA THR A 10 12.34 14.35 8.05
C THR A 10 12.63 13.40 9.22
N LEU A 11 13.21 13.91 10.31
CA LEU A 11 13.44 13.17 11.55
C LEU A 11 12.11 12.80 12.25
N LEU A 12 11.15 13.73 12.28
CA LEU A 12 9.82 13.50 12.88
C LEU A 12 9.02 12.49 12.05
N ALA A 13 9.10 12.57 10.72
CA ALA A 13 8.57 11.52 9.85
C ALA A 13 9.25 10.18 10.17
N GLY A 14 10.58 10.12 10.23
CA GLY A 14 11.33 8.91 10.60
C GLY A 14 10.92 8.32 11.97
N LEU A 15 10.62 9.16 12.96
CA LEU A 15 10.16 8.74 14.29
C LEU A 15 8.75 8.12 14.26
N VAL A 16 7.86 8.65 13.40
CA VAL A 16 6.51 8.08 13.16
C VAL A 16 6.58 6.81 12.30
N PHE A 17 7.65 6.62 11.52
CA PHE A 17 7.88 5.44 10.68
C PHE A 17 8.47 4.23 11.41
N LEU A 18 9.13 4.42 12.56
CA LEU A 18 9.65 3.33 13.41
C LEU A 18 8.60 2.26 13.78
N PRO A 19 7.39 2.62 14.26
CA PRO A 19 6.36 1.62 14.55
C PRO A 19 5.89 0.87 13.31
N MET A 20 6.03 1.43 12.10
CA MET A 20 5.61 0.76 10.85
C MET A 20 6.49 -0.45 10.51
N ILE A 21 7.77 -0.44 10.92
CA ILE A 21 8.68 -1.60 10.78
C ILE A 21 8.30 -2.69 11.79
N ALA A 22 7.86 -2.33 12.99
CA ALA A 22 7.38 -3.29 14.00
C ALA A 22 6.08 -3.99 13.55
N PHE A 23 5.20 -3.29 12.82
CA PHE A 23 4.00 -3.90 12.23
C PHE A 23 4.27 -4.77 10.99
N ALA A 24 5.50 -4.82 10.46
CA ALA A 24 5.86 -5.63 9.30
C ALA A 24 5.99 -7.14 9.59
N GLN A 25 6.05 -7.55 10.86
CA GLN A 25 6.09 -8.97 11.26
C GLN A 25 4.70 -9.63 11.32
N THR A 26 3.62 -8.88 11.13
CA THR A 26 2.29 -9.47 11.02
C THR A 26 2.08 -10.05 9.62
N LYS A 27 1.49 -11.25 9.55
CA LYS A 27 1.17 -11.95 8.30
C LYS A 27 0.65 -10.95 7.25
N PRO A 28 1.15 -10.97 6.00
CA PRO A 28 0.81 -9.98 4.99
C PRO A 28 -0.67 -10.06 4.61
N ASN A 29 -1.52 -9.41 5.41
CA ASN A 29 -2.93 -9.29 5.12
C ASN A 29 -3.10 -8.16 4.10
N ILE A 30 -3.23 -8.53 2.83
CA ILE A 30 -3.43 -7.66 1.67
C ILE A 30 -4.88 -7.14 1.57
N GLY A 31 -5.68 -7.23 2.66
CA GLY A 31 -7.03 -6.72 2.74
C GLY A 31 -8.02 -7.40 1.80
N LEU A 32 -7.71 -8.60 1.30
CA LEU A 32 -8.52 -9.39 0.36
C LEU A 32 -9.64 -10.19 1.04
N GLY A 33 -10.36 -9.55 1.97
CA GLY A 33 -11.41 -10.22 2.74
C GLY A 33 -10.82 -11.13 3.83
N ASP A 34 -11.70 -11.53 4.73
CA ASP A 34 -11.40 -12.20 5.99
C ASP A 34 -10.31 -13.27 5.87
N ASP A 35 -9.46 -13.31 6.88
CA ASP A 35 -8.31 -14.20 7.04
C ASP A 35 -8.71 -15.69 6.88
N GLY A 36 -10.01 -16.02 6.91
CA GLY A 36 -10.61 -17.32 6.58
C GLY A 36 -10.54 -17.69 5.08
N LEU A 37 -11.03 -16.86 4.16
CA LEU A 37 -11.15 -17.25 2.73
C LEU A 37 -9.80 -17.55 2.07
N VAL A 38 -8.76 -16.81 2.45
CA VAL A 38 -7.39 -17.06 1.95
C VAL A 38 -6.77 -18.29 2.62
N LYS A 39 -7.05 -18.54 3.91
CA LYS A 39 -6.56 -19.75 4.61
C LYS A 39 -7.26 -21.01 4.11
N ASP A 40 -8.55 -20.91 3.81
CA ASP A 40 -9.36 -22.00 3.27
C ASP A 40 -8.93 -22.31 1.84
N ALA A 41 -8.73 -21.31 0.98
CA ALA A 41 -8.18 -21.52 -0.37
C ALA A 41 -6.76 -22.14 -0.36
N VAL A 42 -5.89 -21.75 0.58
CA VAL A 42 -4.55 -22.34 0.72
C VAL A 42 -4.62 -23.80 1.17
N LYS A 43 -5.55 -24.13 2.09
CA LYS A 43 -5.76 -25.48 2.62
C LYS A 43 -6.42 -26.40 1.58
N GLU A 44 -7.37 -25.86 0.82
CA GLU A 44 -8.11 -26.53 -0.27
C GLU A 44 -7.23 -26.83 -1.49
N ALA A 45 -6.30 -25.92 -1.82
CA ALA A 45 -5.31 -26.11 -2.88
C ALA A 45 -4.21 -27.15 -2.54
N GLY A 46 -4.34 -27.87 -1.43
CA GLY A 46 -3.39 -28.92 -1.01
C GLY A 46 -2.09 -28.40 -0.41
N TYR A 47 -2.01 -27.10 -0.09
CA TYR A 47 -0.81 -26.51 0.52
C TYR A 47 -0.89 -26.56 2.05
N ASN A 48 0.09 -27.22 2.67
CA ASN A 48 0.24 -27.23 4.12
C ASN A 48 0.58 -25.81 4.60
N SER A 49 -0.27 -25.23 5.45
CA SER A 49 -0.08 -23.88 6.00
C SER A 49 1.13 -23.73 6.92
N ASN A 50 1.86 -24.83 7.15
CA ASN A 50 3.10 -24.91 7.92
C ASN A 50 4.35 -25.27 7.09
N THR A 51 4.25 -25.45 5.77
CA THR A 51 5.44 -25.70 4.93
C THR A 51 5.85 -24.48 4.11
N THR A 52 7.16 -24.31 4.04
CA THR A 52 7.97 -23.29 3.35
C THR A 52 7.73 -23.19 1.83
N GLU A 53 6.73 -23.87 1.27
CA GLU A 53 6.39 -23.88 -0.16
C GLU A 53 5.44 -22.73 -0.55
N THR A 54 4.60 -22.22 0.38
CA THR A 54 3.82 -20.98 0.16
C THR A 54 4.66 -19.71 0.30
N THR A 55 5.97 -19.86 0.51
CA THR A 55 6.87 -18.72 0.75
C THR A 55 6.89 -17.77 -0.43
N PHE A 56 6.81 -18.24 -1.67
CA PHE A 56 6.90 -17.31 -2.80
C PHE A 56 5.67 -16.40 -2.92
N ALA A 57 4.45 -16.97 -2.91
CA ALA A 57 3.22 -16.18 -2.98
C ALA A 57 3.01 -15.30 -1.74
N SER A 58 3.30 -15.83 -0.54
CA SER A 58 3.21 -15.07 0.71
C SER A 58 4.26 -13.95 0.79
N THR A 59 5.51 -14.23 0.39
CA THR A 59 6.58 -13.22 0.34
C THR A 59 6.28 -12.17 -0.72
N LEU A 60 5.76 -12.56 -1.89
CA LEU A 60 5.35 -11.61 -2.93
C LEU A 60 4.22 -10.72 -2.41
N GLY A 61 3.20 -11.29 -1.76
CA GLY A 61 2.11 -10.54 -1.13
C GLY A 61 2.61 -9.57 -0.06
N ALA A 62 3.59 -9.99 0.76
CA ALA A 62 4.24 -9.12 1.73
C ALA A 62 5.00 -7.96 1.06
N VAL A 63 5.80 -8.25 0.03
CA VAL A 63 6.56 -7.25 -0.71
C VAL A 63 5.62 -6.25 -1.38
N VAL A 64 4.55 -6.72 -2.04
CA VAL A 64 3.54 -5.85 -2.65
C VAL A 64 2.85 -4.98 -1.59
N LYS A 65 2.49 -5.53 -0.43
CA LYS A 65 1.89 -4.77 0.67
C LYS A 65 2.83 -3.68 1.19
N ILE A 66 4.11 -3.99 1.37
CA ILE A 66 5.12 -3.03 1.80
C ILE A 66 5.27 -1.91 0.76
N LEU A 67 5.38 -2.27 -0.52
CA LEU A 67 5.49 -1.31 -1.62
C LEU A 67 4.23 -0.43 -1.74
N MET A 68 3.04 -0.99 -1.54
CA MET A 68 1.77 -0.27 -1.59
C MET A 68 1.66 0.75 -0.46
N ASN A 69 1.95 0.34 0.77
CA ASN A 69 1.97 1.22 1.93
C ASN A 69 3.01 2.34 1.80
N PHE A 70 4.22 1.98 1.33
CA PHE A 70 5.29 2.94 1.12
C PHE A 70 4.95 3.96 0.02
N SER A 71 4.33 3.50 -1.07
CA SER A 71 3.88 4.39 -2.15
C SER A 71 2.85 5.41 -1.66
N GLY A 72 1.83 4.98 -0.90
CA GLY A 72 0.82 5.89 -0.35
C GLY A 72 1.42 6.98 0.55
N VAL A 73 2.37 6.59 1.40
CA VAL A 73 3.13 7.52 2.26
C VAL A 73 3.94 8.53 1.44
N ILE A 74 4.60 8.09 0.37
CA ILE A 74 5.40 8.97 -0.49
C ILE A 74 4.49 10.02 -1.14
N PHE A 75 3.35 9.60 -1.71
CA PHE A 75 2.41 10.51 -2.34
C PHE A 75 1.83 11.52 -1.33
N MET A 76 1.47 11.07 -0.13
CA MET A 76 1.05 11.93 0.97
C MET A 76 2.13 12.97 1.31
N SER A 77 3.39 12.53 1.44
CA SER A 77 4.52 13.40 1.76
C SER A 77 4.80 14.44 0.67
N LEU A 78 4.72 14.03 -0.60
CA LEU A 78 4.85 14.93 -1.76
C LEU A 78 3.72 15.97 -1.82
N MET A 79 2.49 15.56 -1.48
CA MET A 79 1.34 16.44 -1.43
C MET A 79 1.51 17.53 -0.35
N VAL A 80 1.99 17.17 0.84
CA VAL A 80 2.32 18.13 1.90
C VAL A 80 3.44 19.09 1.45
N TYR A 81 4.49 18.57 0.82
CA TYR A 81 5.58 19.40 0.31
C TYR A 81 5.09 20.40 -0.76
N ALA A 82 4.26 19.94 -1.69
CA ALA A 82 3.69 20.78 -2.74
C ALA A 82 2.74 21.85 -2.17
N GLY A 83 1.93 21.50 -1.16
CA GLY A 83 1.09 22.45 -0.43
C GLY A 83 1.93 23.55 0.23
N PHE A 84 3.04 23.19 0.87
CA PHE A 84 3.96 24.16 1.47
C PHE A 84 4.64 25.05 0.43
N LEU A 85 5.01 24.48 -0.72
CA LEU A 85 5.58 25.22 -1.85
C LEU A 85 4.57 26.24 -2.41
N TRP A 86 3.30 25.85 -2.52
CA TRP A 86 2.23 26.73 -2.98
C TRP A 86 1.98 27.89 -2.01
N MET A 87 1.87 27.60 -0.71
CA MET A 87 1.67 28.62 0.33
C MET A 87 2.85 29.60 0.46
N THR A 88 4.07 29.17 0.11
CA THR A 88 5.27 30.00 0.20
C THR A 88 5.64 30.72 -1.09
N ALA A 89 4.83 30.58 -2.15
CA ALA A 89 5.10 31.16 -3.46
C ALA A 89 5.08 32.70 -3.48
N ARG A 90 4.43 33.38 -2.52
CA ARG A 90 4.40 34.85 -2.37
C ARG A 90 4.12 35.63 -3.67
N GLY A 91 3.37 35.05 -4.61
CA GLY A 91 3.04 35.65 -5.91
C GLY A 91 4.03 35.34 -7.04
N GLU A 92 5.06 34.52 -6.83
CA GLU A 92 5.91 34.01 -7.90
C GLU A 92 5.21 32.89 -8.66
N GLU A 93 4.76 33.18 -9.89
CA GLU A 93 4.02 32.22 -10.75
C GLU A 93 4.78 30.91 -10.95
N ALA A 94 6.10 30.96 -11.13
CA ALA A 94 6.93 29.76 -11.31
C ALA A 94 6.83 28.75 -10.14
N LYS A 95 6.67 29.24 -8.91
CA LYS A 95 6.50 28.38 -7.72
C LYS A 95 5.08 27.84 -7.62
N VAL A 96 4.08 28.62 -8.03
CA VAL A 96 2.69 28.20 -8.08
C VAL A 96 2.51 27.08 -9.10
N ASP A 97 3.02 27.26 -10.31
CA ASP A 97 2.96 26.25 -11.38
C ASP A 97 3.68 24.97 -11.00
N LYS A 98 4.85 25.09 -10.38
CA LYS A 98 5.60 23.94 -9.89
C LYS A 98 4.82 23.17 -8.81
N ALA A 99 4.21 23.88 -7.85
CA ALA A 99 3.40 23.25 -6.83
C ALA A 99 2.16 22.55 -7.41
N GLN A 100 1.44 23.21 -8.33
CA GLN A 100 0.29 22.61 -9.00
C GLN A 100 0.66 21.38 -9.82
N SER A 101 1.80 21.40 -10.52
CA SER A 101 2.31 20.24 -11.27
C SER A 101 2.55 19.04 -10.35
N ILE A 102 3.20 19.25 -9.19
CA ILE A 102 3.44 18.20 -8.21
C ILE A 102 2.13 17.66 -7.62
N ILE A 103 1.16 18.55 -7.33
CA ILE A 103 -0.16 18.13 -6.82
C ILE A 103 -0.88 17.27 -7.85
N LYS A 104 -0.95 17.71 -9.12
CA LYS A 104 -1.59 16.95 -10.20
C LYS A 104 -0.93 15.58 -10.39
N ALA A 105 0.40 15.53 -10.42
CA ALA A 105 1.14 14.27 -10.55
C ALA A 105 0.90 13.34 -9.35
N SER A 106 0.85 13.89 -8.13
CA SER A 106 0.61 13.11 -6.91
C SER A 106 -0.80 12.54 -6.86
N ILE A 107 -1.81 13.30 -7.30
CA ILE A 107 -3.21 12.83 -7.38
C ILE A 107 -3.33 11.71 -8.40
N ILE A 108 -2.76 11.87 -9.60
CA ILE A 108 -2.78 10.84 -10.64
C ILE A 108 -2.13 9.55 -10.14
N GLY A 109 -0.95 9.66 -9.50
CA GLY A 109 -0.28 8.51 -8.90
C GLY A 109 -1.12 7.80 -7.85
N LEU A 110 -1.77 8.56 -6.96
CA LEU A 110 -2.67 8.00 -5.94
C LEU A 110 -3.86 7.28 -6.56
N VAL A 111 -4.49 7.86 -7.59
CA VAL A 111 -5.62 7.26 -8.30
C VAL A 111 -5.22 5.92 -8.94
N ILE A 112 -4.03 5.85 -9.55
CA ILE A 112 -3.52 4.61 -10.15
C ILE A 112 -3.33 3.51 -9.09
N VAL A 113 -2.70 3.84 -7.96
CA VAL A 113 -2.46 2.90 -6.85
C VAL A 113 -3.79 2.37 -6.29
N VAL A 114 -4.74 3.26 -6.01
CA VAL A 114 -6.07 2.88 -5.51
C VAL A 114 -6.80 2.01 -6.53
N SER A 115 -6.75 2.38 -7.81
CA SER A 115 -7.41 1.61 -8.88
C SER A 115 -6.82 0.20 -9.02
N ALA A 116 -5.48 0.07 -8.97
CA ALA A 116 -4.81 -1.23 -9.01
C ALA A 116 -5.23 -2.13 -7.82
N TYR A 117 -5.32 -1.56 -6.63
CA TYR A 117 -5.79 -2.27 -5.44
C TYR A 117 -7.26 -2.69 -5.57
N SER A 118 -8.13 -1.78 -6.02
CA SER A 118 -9.55 -2.09 -6.25
C SER A 118 -9.76 -3.20 -7.27
N ILE A 119 -9.00 -3.19 -8.37
CA ILE A 119 -9.05 -4.26 -9.39
C ILE A 119 -8.64 -5.60 -8.77
N THR A 120 -7.55 -5.63 -8.01
CA THR A 120 -7.06 -6.85 -7.36
C THR A 120 -8.11 -7.41 -6.38
N PHE A 121 -8.71 -6.53 -5.56
CA PHE A 121 -9.77 -6.90 -4.62
C PHE A 121 -11.02 -7.45 -5.32
N PHE A 122 -11.32 -6.98 -6.53
CA PHE A 122 -12.48 -7.43 -7.29
C PHE A 122 -12.27 -8.77 -7.99
N ILE A 123 -11.06 -9.02 -8.52
CA ILE A 123 -10.77 -10.22 -9.31
C ILE A 123 -10.45 -11.43 -8.42
N VAL A 124 -9.64 -11.25 -7.37
CA VAL A 124 -9.11 -12.39 -6.59
C VAL A 124 -10.22 -13.26 -5.98
N PRO A 125 -11.25 -12.73 -5.29
CA PRO A 125 -12.29 -13.55 -4.68
C PRO A 125 -13.06 -14.39 -5.71
N ARG A 126 -13.28 -13.85 -6.91
CA ARG A 126 -14.00 -14.54 -7.99
C ARG A 126 -13.22 -15.74 -8.52
N LEU A 127 -11.89 -15.61 -8.62
CA LEU A 127 -11.04 -16.73 -9.02
C LEU A 127 -11.04 -17.84 -7.96
N LEU A 128 -11.01 -17.46 -6.67
CA LEU A 128 -11.00 -18.42 -5.57
C LEU A 128 -12.33 -19.19 -5.45
N THR A 129 -13.48 -18.54 -5.69
CA THR A 129 -14.79 -19.21 -5.66
C THR A 129 -14.98 -20.23 -6.80
N GLU A 130 -14.41 -19.99 -7.98
CA GLU A 130 -14.54 -20.89 -9.14
C GLU A 130 -13.57 -22.08 -9.10
N THR A 131 -12.39 -21.91 -8.48
CA THR A 131 -11.42 -23.00 -8.32
C THR A 131 -11.63 -23.84 -7.06
N ALA A 132 -12.47 -23.40 -6.13
CA ALA A 132 -12.89 -24.21 -5.00
C ALA A 132 -13.80 -25.36 -5.51
N PRO A 133 -13.42 -26.64 -5.34
CA PRO A 133 -14.29 -27.74 -5.74
C PRO A 133 -15.62 -27.62 -5.00
N LYS A 134 -16.73 -27.73 -5.75
CA LYS A 134 -18.12 -27.74 -5.26
C LYS A 134 -18.46 -28.92 -4.32
N GLU A 135 -17.49 -29.51 -3.64
CA GLU A 135 -17.71 -30.68 -2.77
C GLU A 135 -17.98 -30.32 -1.30
N ALA A 136 -17.64 -29.11 -0.82
CA ALA A 136 -17.91 -28.70 0.56
C ALA A 136 -19.38 -28.29 0.84
N ALA A 137 -20.30 -28.49 -0.10
CA ALA A 137 -21.72 -28.08 0.01
C ALA A 137 -22.69 -29.24 0.28
N LEU A 138 -22.20 -30.45 0.58
CA LEU A 138 -23.03 -31.65 0.79
C LEU A 138 -22.78 -32.39 2.12
N GLU A 139 -22.33 -31.72 3.18
CA GLU A 139 -22.54 -32.19 4.57
C GLU A 139 -23.12 -31.10 5.47
#